data_AF-A0A3D0HPN0-F1
#
_entry.id   AF-A0A3D0HPN0-F1
#
_cell.length_a   1.000
_cell.length_b   1.000
_cell.length_c   1.000
_cell.angle_alpha   90.00
_cell.angle_beta   90.00
_cell.angle_gamma   90.00
#
_symmetry.space_group_name_H-M   'P 1'
#
loop_
_entity.id
_entity.type
_entity.pdbx_description
1 polymer ?
#
loop_
_entity_poly.entity_id
_entity_poly.type
_entity_poly.pdbx_seq_one_letter_code
_entity_poly.pdbx_strand_id
1 'polypeptide(L)'
;EVDGRPAENFYRDILHISKEEIATQTFKNPLGRVYGSETYLISIKDIKDNALECYKQVNNLDILTLMEIGDYDKIISETLQKMKKDLPDIKGILSVNCLFRYLLFKEDHYLDKYLTKMNSTADHTGIVGLGEHYKKQHVNQTMCCITFD
;
A
#
# COMPACT_ATOMS: atom_id res chain seq x y z
N GLU A 1 9.62 -7.08 18.67
CA GLU A 1 10.90 -6.38 18.90
C GLU A 1 11.50 -6.05 17.55
N VAL A 2 12.16 -4.90 17.40
CA VAL A 2 12.95 -4.53 16.21
C VAL A 2 14.32 -4.09 16.73
N ASP A 3 15.39 -4.70 16.23
CA ASP A 3 16.79 -4.43 16.62
C ASP A 3 17.03 -4.36 18.14
N GLY A 4 16.59 -5.36 18.92
CA GLY A 4 16.83 -5.35 20.37
C GLY A 4 15.84 -4.51 21.19
N ARG A 5 14.91 -3.79 20.55
CA ARG A 5 14.06 -2.78 21.19
C ARG A 5 12.56 -3.05 21.00
N PRO A 6 11.69 -2.62 21.94
CA PRO A 6 10.25 -2.66 21.74
C PRO A 6 9.87 -1.97 20.44
N ALA A 7 9.01 -2.62 19.63
CA ALA A 7 8.68 -2.13 18.29
C ALA A 7 7.92 -0.80 18.34
N GLU A 8 7.12 -0.58 19.40
CA GLU A 8 6.49 0.71 19.67
C GLU A 8 7.53 1.83 19.80
N ASN A 9 8.58 1.63 20.61
CA ASN A 9 9.60 2.65 20.85
C ASN A 9 10.39 2.94 19.56
N PHE A 10 10.82 1.90 18.85
CA PHE A 10 11.51 2.04 17.57
C PHE A 10 10.71 2.91 16.58
N TYR A 11 9.41 2.63 16.45
CA TYR A 11 8.55 3.34 15.50
C TYR A 11 8.32 4.80 15.90
N ARG A 12 8.12 5.06 17.20
CA ARG A 12 7.94 6.42 17.75
C ARG A 12 9.20 7.27 17.66
N ASP A 13 10.36 6.68 17.96
CA ASP A 13 11.63 7.39 17.95
C ASP A 13 11.99 7.87 16.55
N ILE A 14 11.71 7.04 15.53
CA ILE A 14 12.01 7.39 14.13
C ILE A 14 11.04 8.43 13.59
N LEU A 15 9.74 8.32 13.92
CA LEU A 15 8.72 9.25 13.42
C LEU A 15 8.53 10.50 14.27
N HIS A 16 9.13 10.55 15.46
CA HIS A 16 8.94 11.60 16.46
C HIS A 16 7.47 11.83 16.85
N ILE A 17 6.73 10.74 17.07
CA ILE A 17 5.29 10.76 17.40
C ILE A 17 4.98 10.20 18.80
N SER A 18 3.84 10.63 19.34
CA SER A 18 3.23 10.06 20.55
C SER A 18 2.67 8.66 20.32
N LYS A 19 2.26 7.98 21.41
CA LYS A 19 1.65 6.65 21.33
C LYS A 19 0.29 6.69 20.64
N GLU A 20 -0.48 7.73 20.96
CA GLU A 20 -1.83 7.98 20.48
C GLU A 20 -1.86 8.25 18.97
N GLU A 21 -0.79 8.83 18.43
CA GLU A 21 -0.66 9.15 17.01
C GLU A 21 -0.32 7.92 16.14
N ILE A 22 0.10 6.79 16.71
CA ILE A 22 0.58 5.64 15.91
C ILE A 22 -0.54 5.01 15.08
N ALA A 23 -1.75 4.92 15.62
CA ALA A 23 -2.90 4.39 14.88
C ALA A 23 -3.21 5.22 13.61
N THR A 24 -2.90 6.53 13.64
CA THR A 24 -3.07 7.44 12.49
C THR A 24 -2.01 7.27 11.41
N GLN A 25 -0.93 6.55 11.71
CA GLN A 25 0.17 6.34 10.77
C GLN A 25 -0.05 5.19 9.80
N THR A 26 -1.11 4.38 10.00
CA THR A 26 -1.42 3.20 9.18
C THR A 26 -1.34 3.49 7.68
N PHE A 27 -1.82 4.66 7.24
CA PHE A 27 -1.82 5.08 5.84
C PHE A 27 -0.62 5.94 5.42
N LYS A 28 0.14 6.47 6.37
CA LYS A 28 1.21 7.43 6.12
C LYS A 28 2.59 6.78 6.12
N ASN A 29 2.85 5.95 7.13
CA ASN A 29 4.19 5.43 7.40
C ASN A 29 4.19 3.89 7.55
N PRO A 30 3.79 3.12 6.53
CA PRO A 30 3.79 1.67 6.63
C PRO A 30 5.20 1.09 6.78
N LEU A 31 5.30 -0.14 7.30
CA LEU A 31 6.55 -0.89 7.23
C LEU A 31 6.68 -1.53 5.84
N GLY A 32 7.89 -1.63 5.34
CA GLY A 32 8.24 -2.37 4.13
C GLY A 32 9.09 -3.57 4.47
N ARG A 33 8.67 -4.77 4.06
CA ARG A 33 9.50 -5.97 4.11
C ARG A 33 10.34 -6.07 2.84
N VAL A 34 11.65 -6.04 2.99
CA VAL A 34 12.58 -6.26 1.88
C VAL A 34 12.71 -7.76 1.63
N TYR A 35 12.48 -8.18 0.39
CA TYR A 35 12.63 -9.57 -0.06
C TYR A 35 13.26 -9.61 -1.45
N GLY A 36 14.54 -9.96 -1.51
CA GLY A 36 15.33 -9.85 -2.74
C GLY A 36 15.49 -8.38 -3.14
N SER A 37 15.08 -8.03 -4.36
CA SER A 37 15.06 -6.65 -4.87
C SER A 37 13.74 -5.92 -4.62
N GLU A 38 12.75 -6.60 -4.04
CA GLU A 38 11.38 -6.08 -3.90
C GLU A 38 11.08 -5.68 -2.47
N THR A 39 10.20 -4.69 -2.30
CA THR A 39 9.68 -4.27 -1.00
C THR A 39 8.18 -4.46 -0.95
N TYR A 40 7.70 -5.15 0.09
CA TYR A 40 6.28 -5.44 0.30
C TYR A 40 5.74 -4.70 1.52
N LEU A 41 4.66 -3.94 1.34
CA LEU A 41 4.03 -3.19 2.42
C LEU A 41 3.45 -4.11 3.51
N ILE A 42 3.67 -3.70 4.75
CA ILE A 42 3.11 -4.25 5.98
C ILE A 42 2.38 -3.10 6.67
N SER A 43 1.05 -3.15 6.63
CA SER A 43 0.22 -2.19 7.33
C SER A 43 0.19 -2.51 8.83
N ILE A 44 0.41 -1.48 9.64
CA ILE A 44 0.25 -1.54 11.09
C ILE A 44 -1.25 -1.51 11.41
N LYS A 45 -1.68 -2.38 12.31
CA LYS A 45 -3.07 -2.51 12.74
C LYS A 45 -3.30 -1.80 14.06
N ASP A 46 -2.45 -2.07 15.04
CA ASP A 46 -2.57 -1.53 16.40
C ASP A 46 -1.24 -1.66 17.15
N ILE A 47 -1.20 -1.18 18.39
CA ILE A 47 -0.14 -1.47 19.35
C ILE A 47 -0.70 -2.25 20.52
N LYS A 48 0.00 -3.32 20.88
CA LYS A 48 -0.32 -4.11 22.05
C LYS A 48 0.95 -4.47 22.80
N ASP A 49 0.99 -4.15 24.09
CA ASP A 49 2.09 -4.51 25.00
C ASP A 49 3.50 -4.10 24.47
N ASN A 50 3.61 -2.88 23.91
CA ASN A 50 4.81 -2.33 23.26
C ASN A 50 5.26 -3.03 21.96
N ALA A 51 4.41 -3.89 21.39
CA ALA A 51 4.58 -4.49 20.08
C ALA A 51 3.65 -3.85 19.04
N LEU A 52 4.09 -3.81 17.78
CA LEU A 52 3.24 -3.47 16.65
C LEU A 52 2.44 -4.72 16.26
N GLU A 53 1.11 -4.63 16.28
CA GLU A 53 0.24 -5.59 15.62
C GLU A 53 0.16 -5.21 14.14
N CYS A 54 0.38 -6.15 13.23
CA CYS A 54 0.35 -5.92 11.79
C CYS A 54 -0.72 -6.78 11.12
N TYR A 55 -1.28 -6.30 10.00
CA TYR A 55 -2.23 -7.07 9.18
C TYR A 55 -1.58 -8.27 8.46
N LYS A 56 -0.25 -8.36 8.48
CA LYS A 56 0.55 -9.46 7.94
C LYS A 56 1.51 -9.92 9.02
N GLN A 57 1.75 -11.22 9.10
CA GLN A 57 2.78 -11.78 9.97
C GLN A 57 4.17 -11.28 9.55
N VAL A 58 4.92 -10.80 10.54
CA VAL A 58 6.34 -10.46 10.44
C VAL A 58 7.15 -11.58 11.11
N ASN A 59 8.17 -12.09 10.44
CA ASN A 59 8.98 -13.21 10.90
C ASN A 59 10.32 -12.74 11.45
N ASN A 60 10.90 -13.55 12.33
CA ASN A 60 12.30 -13.40 12.70
C ASN A 60 13.17 -13.48 11.42
N LEU A 61 14.15 -12.58 11.30
CA LEU A 61 15.01 -12.39 10.12
C LEU A 61 14.40 -11.59 8.95
N ASP A 62 13.14 -11.13 9.05
CA ASP A 62 12.63 -10.16 8.08
C ASP A 62 13.40 -8.84 8.21
N ILE A 63 13.90 -8.33 7.08
CA ILE A 63 14.48 -6.99 7.00
C ILE A 63 13.34 -6.01 6.77
N LEU A 64 13.15 -5.11 7.73
CA LEU A 64 12.10 -4.09 7.69
C LEU A 64 12.71 -2.73 7.39
N THR A 65 12.03 -1.96 6.55
CA THR A 65 12.27 -0.53 6.36
C THR A 65 11.03 0.23 6.79
N LEU A 66 11.22 1.41 7.37
CA LEU A 66 10.11 2.36 7.46
C LEU A 66 9.91 2.98 6.08
N MET A 67 8.66 3.11 5.65
CA MET A 67 8.31 3.73 4.37
C MET A 67 7.41 4.92 4.63
N GLU A 68 7.31 5.80 3.64
CA GLU A 68 6.35 6.89 3.61
C GLU A 68 5.46 6.73 2.38
N ILE A 69 4.22 7.21 2.49
CA ILE A 69 3.33 7.27 1.35
C ILE A 69 3.91 8.14 0.23
N GLY A 70 3.95 7.60 -0.98
CA GLY A 70 4.39 8.34 -2.17
C GLY A 70 3.29 9.22 -2.77
N ASP A 71 3.68 10.06 -3.73
CA ASP A 71 2.75 10.82 -4.57
C ASP A 71 1.93 9.85 -5.45
N TYR A 72 0.73 9.52 -4.97
CA TYR A 72 -0.15 8.58 -5.67
C TYR A 72 -0.62 9.13 -7.02
N ASP A 73 -0.68 10.45 -7.22
CA ASP A 73 -1.07 11.06 -8.49
C ASP A 73 -0.03 10.77 -9.57
N LYS A 74 1.25 10.94 -9.21
CA LYS A 74 2.39 10.58 -10.04
C LYS A 74 2.44 9.07 -10.29
N ILE A 75 2.35 8.25 -9.24
CA ILE A 75 2.41 6.78 -9.33
C ILE A 75 1.33 6.25 -10.27
N ILE A 76 0.09 6.74 -10.18
CA ILE A 76 -1.00 6.32 -11.07
C ILE A 76 -0.67 6.70 -12.52
N SER A 77 -0.17 7.91 -12.76
CA SER A 77 0.17 8.39 -14.10
C SER A 77 1.28 7.53 -14.74
N GLU A 78 2.32 7.20 -13.97
CA GLU A 78 3.41 6.31 -14.40
C GLU A 78 2.92 4.89 -14.66
N THR A 79 2.00 4.38 -13.81
CA THR A 79 1.41 3.05 -14.01
C THR A 79 0.63 2.99 -15.31
N LEU A 80 -0.22 3.99 -15.60
CA LEU A 80 -0.99 4.05 -16.86
C LEU A 80 -0.09 4.18 -18.08
N GLN A 81 0.99 4.98 -18.01
CA GLN A 81 1.98 5.09 -19.09
C GLN A 81 2.67 3.74 -19.34
N LYS A 82 3.04 3.03 -18.28
CA LYS A 82 3.62 1.69 -18.39
C LYS A 82 2.66 0.70 -19.04
N MET A 83 1.40 0.68 -18.61
CA MET A 83 0.38 -0.19 -19.23
C MET A 83 0.27 0.06 -20.75
N LYS A 84 0.17 1.33 -21.17
CA LYS A 84 0.10 1.69 -22.61
C LYS A 84 1.35 1.32 -23.38
N LYS A 85 2.52 1.37 -22.74
CA LYS A 85 3.78 0.94 -23.37
C LYS A 85 3.82 -0.57 -23.57
N ASP A 86 3.37 -1.32 -22.58
CA ASP A 86 3.41 -2.79 -22.58
C ASP A 86 2.28 -3.38 -23.46
N LEU A 87 1.12 -2.73 -23.51
CA LEU A 87 -0.02 -3.06 -24.36
C LEU A 87 -0.59 -1.79 -25.01
N PRO A 88 -0.24 -1.48 -26.28
CA PRO A 88 -0.64 -0.21 -26.92
C PRO A 88 -2.14 -0.03 -27.13
N ASP A 89 -2.90 -1.12 -27.32
CA ASP A 89 -4.33 -1.07 -27.65
C ASP A 89 -5.20 -1.65 -26.53
N ILE A 90 -5.14 -1.04 -25.34
CA ILE A 90 -5.94 -1.47 -24.19
C ILE A 90 -7.42 -1.17 -24.43
N LYS A 91 -8.28 -2.18 -24.38
CA LYS A 91 -9.75 -2.08 -24.46
C LYS A 91 -10.43 -2.11 -23.11
N GLY A 92 -9.80 -2.71 -22.09
CA GLY A 92 -10.40 -2.80 -20.77
C GLY A 92 -9.40 -2.95 -19.64
N ILE A 93 -9.80 -2.52 -18.45
CA ILE A 93 -9.04 -2.68 -17.21
C ILE A 93 -9.96 -3.26 -16.13
N LEU A 94 -9.57 -4.39 -15.54
CA LEU A 94 -10.17 -4.92 -14.32
C LEU A 94 -9.18 -4.74 -13.16
N SER A 95 -9.56 -3.94 -12.15
CA SER A 95 -8.70 -3.67 -10.98
C SER A 95 -9.26 -4.22 -9.68
N VAL A 96 -8.37 -4.64 -8.79
CA VAL A 96 -8.64 -4.86 -7.37
C VAL A 96 -7.84 -3.82 -6.58
N ASN A 97 -8.54 -2.90 -5.91
CA ASN A 97 -7.94 -1.93 -5.00
C ASN A 97 -8.03 -2.42 -3.57
N CYS A 98 -6.95 -2.26 -2.82
CA CYS A 98 -6.98 -2.48 -1.38
C CYS A 98 -7.93 -1.49 -0.68
N LEU A 99 -8.73 -1.98 0.27
CA LEU A 99 -9.65 -1.19 1.10
C LEU A 99 -8.94 0.01 1.72
N PHE A 100 -7.72 -0.18 2.21
CA PHE A 100 -6.93 0.89 2.81
C PHE A 100 -6.58 2.01 1.83
N ARG A 101 -6.31 1.68 0.57
CA ARG A 101 -6.09 2.68 -0.48
C ARG A 101 -7.38 3.40 -0.84
N TYR A 102 -8.50 2.67 -0.88
CA TYR A 102 -9.83 3.25 -1.11
C TYR A 102 -10.24 4.23 0.00
N LEU A 103 -10.05 3.86 1.26
CA LEU A 103 -10.34 4.72 2.42
C LEU A 103 -9.48 5.97 2.40
N LEU A 104 -8.18 5.84 2.15
CA LEU A 104 -7.27 6.97 1.99
C LEU A 104 -7.72 7.91 0.86
N PHE A 105 -8.02 7.37 -0.34
CA PHE A 105 -8.47 8.20 -1.46
C PHE A 105 -9.80 8.90 -1.20
N LYS A 106 -10.66 8.33 -0.34
CA LYS A 106 -11.87 9.00 0.11
C LYS A 106 -11.59 10.13 1.10
N GLU A 107 -10.69 9.90 2.06
CA GLU A 107 -10.25 10.90 3.03
C GLU A 107 -9.61 12.10 2.33
N ASP A 108 -8.75 11.84 1.34
CA ASP A 108 -8.05 12.86 0.56
C ASP A 108 -8.90 13.49 -0.56
N HIS A 109 -10.19 13.14 -0.65
CA HIS A 109 -11.09 13.56 -1.74
C HIS A 109 -10.52 13.29 -3.16
N TYR A 110 -9.70 12.27 -3.29
CA TYR A 110 -8.97 11.93 -4.51
C TYR A 110 -9.67 10.86 -5.36
N LEU A 111 -10.66 10.14 -4.82
CA LEU A 111 -11.30 9.00 -5.48
C LEU A 111 -11.83 9.33 -6.89
N ASP A 112 -12.51 10.46 -7.07
CA ASP A 112 -13.07 10.85 -8.38
C ASP A 112 -11.97 11.13 -9.40
N LYS A 113 -10.88 11.78 -8.97
CA LYS A 113 -9.71 12.04 -9.81
C LYS A 113 -9.02 10.74 -10.19
N TYR A 114 -8.89 9.79 -9.26
CA TYR A 114 -8.39 8.44 -9.54
C TYR A 114 -9.23 7.73 -10.61
N LEU A 115 -10.55 7.66 -10.44
CA LEU A 115 -11.46 6.97 -11.38
C LEU A 115 -11.43 7.64 -12.75
N THR A 116 -11.41 8.97 -12.80
CA THR A 116 -11.26 9.75 -14.05
C THR A 116 -9.97 9.40 -14.77
N LYS A 117 -8.85 9.31 -14.04
CA LYS A 117 -7.56 8.92 -14.62
C LYS A 117 -7.57 7.50 -15.17
N MET A 118 -8.12 6.53 -14.43
CA MET A 118 -8.19 5.14 -14.90
C MET A 118 -9.03 5.02 -16.18
N ASN A 119 -10.19 5.67 -16.22
CA ASN A 119 -11.08 5.72 -17.39
C ASN A 119 -10.47 6.43 -18.62
N SER A 120 -9.44 7.26 -18.44
CA SER A 120 -8.77 7.95 -19.57
C SER A 120 -7.94 7.03 -20.46
N THR A 121 -7.71 5.78 -20.02
CA THR A 121 -6.89 4.80 -20.76
C THR A 121 -7.73 3.77 -21.48
N ALA A 122 -8.75 3.22 -20.83
CA ALA A 122 -9.69 2.25 -21.38
C ALA A 122 -10.91 2.15 -20.44
N ASP A 123 -11.94 1.41 -20.85
CA ASP A 123 -13.08 1.11 -19.98
C ASP A 123 -12.58 0.41 -18.71
N HIS A 124 -12.82 1.02 -17.56
CA HIS A 124 -12.31 0.54 -16.27
C HIS A 124 -13.46 0.07 -15.38
N THR A 125 -13.31 -1.14 -14.86
CA THR A 125 -14.14 -1.68 -13.79
C THR A 125 -13.26 -2.25 -12.70
N GLY A 126 -13.78 -2.30 -11.47
CA GLY A 126 -13.00 -2.82 -10.37
C GLY A 126 -13.78 -3.08 -9.11
N ILE A 127 -13.12 -3.80 -8.20
CA ILE A 127 -13.62 -4.11 -6.86
C ILE A 127 -12.64 -3.61 -5.81
N VAL A 128 -13.16 -3.41 -4.59
CA VAL A 128 -12.36 -3.11 -3.41
C VAL A 128 -12.26 -4.38 -2.58
N GLY A 129 -11.04 -4.82 -2.29
CA GLY A 129 -10.76 -6.02 -1.48
C GLY A 129 -10.09 -5.68 -0.15
N LEU A 130 -9.95 -6.69 0.70
CA LEU A 130 -9.18 -6.60 1.93
C LEU A 130 -8.32 -7.85 2.04
N GLY A 131 -6.99 -7.68 2.09
CA GLY A 131 -6.05 -8.79 2.19
C GLY A 131 -5.78 -9.45 0.84
N GLU A 132 -5.64 -8.65 -0.21
CA GLU A 132 -5.29 -9.13 -1.55
C GLU A 132 -3.93 -9.84 -1.55
N HIS A 133 -3.88 -11.00 -2.19
CA HIS A 133 -2.63 -11.74 -2.40
C HIS A 133 -2.28 -11.75 -3.88
N TYR A 134 -1.06 -11.35 -4.20
CA TYR A 134 -0.46 -11.63 -5.49
C TYR A 134 0.66 -12.65 -5.31
N LYS A 135 0.50 -13.80 -5.96
CA LYS A 135 1.37 -14.99 -5.77
C LYS A 135 1.36 -15.45 -4.30
N LYS A 136 2.45 -15.19 -3.57
CA LYS A 136 2.63 -15.56 -2.15
C LYS A 136 2.76 -14.33 -1.25
N GLN A 137 2.42 -13.14 -1.76
CA GLN A 137 2.62 -11.89 -1.05
C GLN A 137 1.29 -11.18 -0.87
N HIS A 138 0.99 -10.84 0.38
CA HIS A 138 -0.01 -9.82 0.68
C HIS A 138 0.42 -8.50 0.05
N VAL A 139 -0.48 -7.88 -0.69
CA VAL A 139 -0.26 -6.62 -1.41
C VAL A 139 -1.18 -5.54 -0.85
N ASN A 140 -1.00 -5.23 0.43
CA ASN A 140 -1.74 -4.19 1.13
C ASN A 140 -1.46 -2.80 0.53
N GLN A 141 -2.43 -1.90 0.59
CA GLN A 141 -2.32 -0.49 0.15
C GLN A 141 -1.90 -0.33 -1.33
N THR A 142 -1.99 -1.39 -2.13
CA THR A 142 -1.68 -1.36 -3.56
C THR A 142 -2.95 -1.52 -4.40
N MET A 143 -2.79 -1.42 -5.72
CA MET A 143 -3.77 -1.84 -6.70
C MET A 143 -3.14 -2.94 -7.55
N CYS A 144 -3.87 -4.03 -7.75
CA CYS A 144 -3.56 -5.02 -8.77
C CYS A 144 -4.55 -4.86 -9.92
N CYS A 145 -4.12 -5.05 -11.16
CA CYS A 145 -5.03 -4.97 -12.30
C CYS A 145 -4.62 -5.91 -13.43
N ILE A 146 -5.61 -6.23 -14.26
CA ILE A 146 -5.46 -6.95 -15.53
C ILE A 146 -5.95 -6.01 -16.62
N THR A 147 -5.20 -5.92 -17.71
CA THR A 147 -5.53 -5.15 -18.91
C THR A 147 -5.86 -6.09 -20.06
N PHE A 148 -6.84 -5.73 -20.87
CA PHE A 148 -7.32 -6.50 -22.04
C PHE A 148 -7.17 -5.66 -23.30
N ASP A 149 -6.89 -6.31 -24.43
CA ASP A 149 -6.94 -5.77 -25.80
C ASP A 149 -8.21 -6.20 -26.57
#